data_AF-A0A924JI22-F1
#
_entry.id   AF-A0A924JI22-F1
#
_cell.length_a   1.000
_cell.length_b   1.000
_cell.length_c   1.000
_cell.angle_alpha   90.00
_cell.angle_beta   90.00
_cell.angle_gamma   90.00
#
_symmetry.space_group_name_H-M   'P 1'
#
loop_
_entity.id
_entity.type
_entity.pdbx_description
1 polymer ?
#
loop_
_entity_poly.entity_id
_entity_poly.type
_entity_poly.pdbx_seq_one_letter_code
_entity_poly.pdbx_strand_id
1 'polypeptide(L)' 'MNKWLYIALHTAAAASFIFLLQRFFLSATLESSLLWALVFGGCAAMLAYKQTHR' A
#
# COMPACT_ATOMS: atom_id res chain seq x y z
N MET A 1 18.57 3.16 -5.24
CA MET A 1 17.90 3.24 -3.91
C MET A 1 18.19 1.96 -3.15
N ASN A 2 18.36 2.04 -1.82
CA ASN A 2 18.40 0.84 -0.98
C ASN A 2 17.13 0.00 -1.23
N LYS A 3 17.27 -1.33 -1.39
CA LYS A 3 16.16 -2.26 -1.63
C LYS A 3 15.06 -2.11 -0.57
N TRP A 4 15.45 -1.96 0.69
CA TRP A 4 14.51 -1.74 1.80
C TRP A 4 13.77 -0.42 1.69
N LEU A 5 14.46 0.66 1.30
CA LEU A 5 13.84 1.97 1.08
C LEU A 5 12.86 1.93 -0.11
N TYR A 6 13.22 1.21 -1.18
CA TYR A 6 12.33 1.01 -2.31
C TYR A 6 11.05 0.26 -1.90
N ILE A 7 11.17 -0.85 -1.19
CA ILE A 7 10.01 -1.64 -0.72
C ILE A 7 9.13 -0.78 0.19
N ALA A 8 9.73 -0.05 1.12
CA ALA A 8 8.99 0.81 2.05
C ALA A 8 8.22 1.93 1.32
N LEU A 9 8.88 2.64 0.39
CA LEU A 9 8.24 3.72 -0.38
C LEU A 9 7.15 3.19 -1.31
N HIS A 10 7.38 2.05 -1.97
CA HIS A 10 6.38 1.42 -2.84
C HIS A 10 5.14 1.01 -2.05
N THR A 11 5.35 0.38 -0.89
CA THR A 11 4.29 -0.03 0.04
C THR A 11 3.50 1.17 0.55
N ALA A 12 4.19 2.22 1.00
CA ALA A 12 3.57 3.43 1.52
C ALA A 12 2.75 4.16 0.44
N ALA A 13 3.27 4.24 -0.79
CA ALA A 13 2.57 4.83 -1.91
C ALA A 13 1.27 4.06 -2.24
N ALA A 14 1.34 2.73 -2.32
CA ALA A 14 0.17 1.89 -2.60
C ALA A 14 -0.89 1.97 -1.50
N ALA A 15 -0.49 1.87 -0.23
CA ALA A 15 -1.39 1.97 0.92
C ALA A 15 -2.06 3.36 0.99
N SER A 16 -1.29 4.43 0.78
CA SER A 16 -1.81 5.81 0.78
C SER A 16 -2.79 6.03 -0.37
N PHE A 17 -2.46 5.54 -1.57
CA PHE A 17 -3.34 5.65 -2.74
C PHE A 17 -4.71 5.01 -2.48
N ILE A 18 -4.72 3.76 -2.00
CA ILE A 18 -5.98 3.05 -1.72
C ILE A 18 -6.75 3.69 -0.58
N PHE A 19 -6.07 4.14 0.49
CA PHE A 19 -6.73 4.82 1.60
C PHE A 19 -7.44 6.09 1.11
N LEU A 20 -6.75 6.94 0.34
CA LEU A 20 -7.31 8.19 -0.17
C LEU A 20 -8.47 7.93 -1.14
N LEU A 21 -8.34 6.93 -2.01
CA LEU A 21 -9.40 6.51 -2.91
C LEU A 21 -10.66 6.09 -2.13
N GLN A 22 -10.50 5.19 -1.17
CA GLN A 22 -11.61 4.69 -0.33
C GLN A 22 -12.26 5.83 0.47
N ARG A 23 -11.45 6.65 1.14
CA ARG A 23 -11.94 7.67 2.07
C ARG A 23 -12.63 8.84 1.36
N PHE A 24 -12.06 9.32 0.26
CA PHE A 24 -12.47 10.59 -0.32
C PHE A 24 -13.24 10.44 -1.64
N PHE A 25 -12.95 9.43 -2.44
CA PHE A 25 -13.64 9.23 -3.73
C PHE A 25 -14.80 8.25 -3.60
N LEU A 26 -14.64 7.20 -2.79
CA LEU A 26 -15.67 6.16 -2.61
C LEU A 26 -16.56 6.39 -1.38
N SER A 27 -16.27 7.42 -0.58
CA SER A 27 -17.01 7.74 0.66
C SER A 27 -17.11 6.55 1.64
N ALA A 28 -16.12 5.67 1.64
CA ALA A 28 -16.08 4.52 2.53
C ALA A 28 -15.87 4.96 3.99
N THR A 29 -16.28 4.08 4.92
CA THR A 29 -16.00 4.27 6.35
C THR A 29 -14.49 4.27 6.60
N LEU A 30 -14.07 4.90 7.70
CA LEU A 30 -12.66 4.91 8.10
C LEU A 30 -12.14 3.48 8.30
N GLU A 31 -12.93 2.63 8.96
CA GLU A 31 -12.61 1.22 9.18
C GLU A 31 -12.35 0.49 7.86
N SER A 32 -13.28 0.58 6.90
CA SER A 32 -13.12 -0.05 5.59
C SER A 32 -11.90 0.48 4.84
N SER A 33 -11.66 1.80 4.89
CA SER A 33 -10.51 2.44 4.25
C SER A 33 -9.18 1.93 4.83
N LEU A 34 -9.09 1.77 6.15
CA LEU A 34 -7.90 1.26 6.83
C LEU A 34 -7.66 -0.23 6.54
N LEU A 35 -8.73 -1.05 6.55
CA LEU A 35 -8.64 -2.47 6.20
C LEU A 35 -8.09 -2.65 4.78
N TRP A 36 -8.64 -1.92 3.81
CA TRP A 36 -8.15 -1.99 2.43
C TRP A 36 -6.72 -1.47 2.27
N ALA A 37 -6.34 -0.40 2.98
CA ALA A 37 -4.98 0.10 2.97
C ALA A 37 -3.97 -0.95 3.49
N LEU A 38 -4.31 -1.69 4.54
CA LEU A 38 -3.48 -2.77 5.08
C LEU A 38 -3.36 -3.95 4.11
N VAL A 39 -4.49 -4.40 3.53
CA VAL A 39 -4.50 -5.53 2.59
C VAL A 39 -3.67 -5.20 1.34
N PHE A 40 -3.98 -4.08 0.67
CA PHE A 40 -3.26 -3.69 -0.55
C PHE A 40 -1.81 -3.29 -0.27
N GLY A 41 -1.54 -2.62 0.86
CA GLY A 41 -0.17 -2.32 1.29
C GLY A 41 0.65 -3.60 1.51
N GLY A 42 0.10 -4.60 2.20
CA GLY A 42 0.76 -5.89 2.40
C GLY A 42 1.06 -6.62 1.09
N CYS A 43 0.12 -6.64 0.15
CA CYS A 43 0.35 -7.19 -1.18
C CYS A 43 1.46 -6.45 -1.94
N ALA A 44 1.45 -5.11 -1.91
CA ALA A 44 2.47 -4.28 -2.55
C ALA A 44 3.87 -4.53 -1.95
N ALA A 45 3.97 -4.66 -0.63
CA ALA A 45 5.21 -5.01 0.06
C ALA A 45 5.76 -6.37 -0.40
N MET A 46 4.89 -7.39 -0.46
CA MET A 46 5.28 -8.73 -0.89
C MET A 46 5.75 -8.74 -2.36
N LEU A 47 5.04 -8.05 -3.25
CA LEU A 47 5.43 -7.94 -4.66
C LEU A 47 6.76 -7.21 -4.82
N ALA A 48 6.94 -6.06 -4.15
CA ALA A 48 8.18 -5.31 -4.19
C ALA A 48 9.36 -6.13 -3.65
N TYR A 49 9.16 -6.86 -2.54
CA TYR A 49 10.18 -7.76 -2.00
C TYR A 49 10.61 -8.82 -3.03
N LYS A 50 9.64 -9.50 -3.67
CA LYS A 50 9.92 -10.51 -4.70
C LYS A 50 10.63 -9.90 -5.91
N GLN A 51 10.27 -8.68 -6.31
CA GLN A 51 10.91 -8.00 -7.44
C GLN A 51 12.36 -7.60 -7.16
N THR A 52 12.67 -7.16 -5.94
CA THR A 52 14.04 -6.73 -5.59
C THR A 52 14.99 -7.87 -5.21
N HIS A 53 14.48 -9.08 -5.01
CA HIS A 53 15.22 -10.29 -4.64
C HIS A 53 15.16 -11.39 -5.71
N ARG A 54 14.74 -11.04 -6.93
CA ARG A 54 15.06 -11.81 -8.14
C ARG A 54 16.50 -11.57 -8.55
#